data_AF-A0A932I9J7-F1
#
_entry.id   AF-A0A932I9J7-F1
#
_cell.length_a   1.000
_cell.length_b   1.000
_cell.length_c   1.000
_cell.angle_alpha   90.00
_cell.angle_beta   90.00
_cell.angle_gamma   90.00
#
_symmetry.space_group_name_H-M   'P 1'
#
loop_
_entity.id
_entity.type
_entity.pdbx_description
1 polymer ?
#
loop_
_entity_poly.entity_id
_entity_poly.type
_entity_poly.pdbx_seq_one_letter_code
_entity_poly.pdbx_strand_id
1 'polypeptide(L)'
;MKTKFYLSFTFSAIFFGLVPIRAQTLCNGETILSRETFGASAGIEALPDGRTTFKIISGSTLEEGEYMLLNNSLGRPEWHNTTDHTGNSNGLMMLINAGFADGEFYSDTIESLTPGGYYSISLYALNVNQPGSCGGTGVLPKLQIEVEYFSAMSIYQHLSGLVSDFIQQSGSPAWVKIVSGFIVPPGVTSIRYRIINSSYGSCGNSLALDDITFSKCSSLTTLPVKGLKINTVEQAGSATRILFSTESEFQTASMEMQKSTDAQYWKTIATQPAAGNSDQYRAYTSTDPNATEPVIYYRIRQTDQKGNETYSAVVKFIPGAQMATLSAYPNPFTNNLSVNFSSDKNETYRLSLYTSSGIACQTLQVNARRGANIVQFNTSTLKQGTYLITAVNADGSTRFTQKTVKNQ
;
A
#
# COMPACT_ATOMS: atom_id res chain seq x y z
N MET A 1 2.60 44.93 -55.89
CA MET A 1 2.07 43.58 -55.63
C MET A 1 2.72 43.08 -54.35
N LYS A 2 2.01 43.15 -53.20
CA LYS A 2 2.53 42.76 -51.88
C LYS A 2 1.98 41.38 -51.52
N THR A 3 2.82 40.36 -51.50
CA THR A 3 2.42 38.98 -51.20
C THR A 3 2.49 38.76 -49.68
N LYS A 4 1.34 38.47 -49.04
CA LYS A 4 1.26 38.10 -47.62
C LYS A 4 1.58 36.61 -47.47
N PHE A 5 2.57 36.26 -46.66
CA PHE A 5 2.79 34.89 -46.19
C PHE A 5 1.85 34.60 -45.01
N TYR A 6 0.99 33.58 -45.15
CA TYR A 6 0.22 33.02 -44.04
C TYR A 6 0.98 31.80 -43.49
N LEU A 7 1.38 31.88 -42.22
CA LEU A 7 1.96 30.76 -41.47
C LEU A 7 0.80 29.93 -40.88
N SER A 8 0.57 28.73 -41.42
CA SER A 8 -0.42 27.79 -40.90
C SER A 8 0.21 27.00 -39.76
N PHE A 9 -0.26 27.19 -38.53
CA PHE A 9 0.11 26.36 -37.38
C PHE A 9 -0.82 25.15 -37.33
N THR A 10 -0.34 23.99 -37.78
CA THR A 10 -1.00 22.71 -37.52
C THR A 10 -0.70 22.29 -36.08
N PHE A 11 -1.72 22.37 -35.20
CA PHE A 11 -1.67 21.82 -33.86
C PHE A 11 -1.71 20.29 -33.95
N SER A 12 -0.56 19.64 -33.76
CA SER A 12 -0.50 18.18 -33.63
C SER A 12 -0.93 17.83 -32.20
N ALA A 13 -2.19 17.42 -32.03
CA ALA A 13 -2.69 16.89 -30.77
C ALA A 13 -1.95 15.58 -30.46
N ILE A 14 -1.07 15.59 -29.47
CA ILE A 14 -0.47 14.38 -28.91
C ILE A 14 -1.58 13.67 -28.14
N PHE A 15 -2.20 12.68 -28.78
CA PHE A 15 -3.04 11.70 -28.11
C PHE A 15 -2.15 10.90 -27.16
N PHE A 16 -2.20 11.23 -25.87
CA PHE A 16 -1.82 10.27 -24.83
C PHE A 16 -2.86 9.15 -24.89
N GLY A 17 -2.55 8.11 -25.66
CA GLY A 17 -3.26 6.84 -25.56
C GLY A 17 -3.12 6.34 -24.14
N LEU A 18 -4.21 6.43 -23.36
CA LEU A 18 -4.37 5.67 -22.13
C LEU A 18 -4.18 4.20 -22.51
N VAL A 19 -2.99 3.65 -22.21
CA VAL A 19 -2.82 2.20 -22.20
C VAL A 19 -3.84 1.70 -21.18
N PRO A 20 -4.80 0.82 -21.55
CA PRO A 20 -5.69 0.25 -20.57
C PRO A 20 -4.80 -0.53 -19.60
N ILE A 21 -4.69 -0.02 -18.37
CA ILE A 21 -4.13 -0.79 -17.26
C ILE A 21 -5.06 -1.99 -17.15
N ARG A 22 -4.64 -3.13 -17.70
CA ARG A 22 -5.34 -4.39 -17.43
C ARG A 22 -5.23 -4.59 -15.93
N ALA A 23 -6.33 -4.39 -15.21
CA ALA A 23 -6.43 -4.82 -13.84
C ALA A 23 -6.05 -6.30 -13.81
N GLN A 24 -4.97 -6.65 -13.10
CA GLN A 24 -4.57 -8.04 -12.97
C GLN A 24 -5.76 -8.80 -12.38
N THR A 25 -6.31 -9.74 -13.16
CA THR A 25 -7.45 -10.53 -12.75
C THR A 25 -6.93 -11.72 -11.96
N LEU A 26 -7.30 -11.80 -10.67
CA LEU A 26 -6.90 -12.90 -9.79
C LEU A 26 -7.46 -14.26 -10.27
N CYS A 27 -8.68 -14.24 -10.80
CA CYS A 27 -9.44 -15.43 -11.19
C CYS A 27 -9.29 -15.71 -12.70
N ASN A 28 -8.57 -16.77 -13.07
CA ASN A 28 -8.51 -17.22 -14.46
C ASN A 28 -9.74 -18.06 -14.80
N GLY A 29 -10.34 -17.84 -15.98
CA GLY A 29 -11.54 -18.56 -16.41
C GLY A 29 -12.70 -18.36 -15.44
N GLU A 30 -12.93 -17.11 -15.06
CA GLU A 30 -13.94 -16.72 -14.07
C GLU A 30 -15.34 -17.18 -14.49
N THR A 31 -16.02 -17.86 -13.58
CA THR A 31 -17.46 -18.15 -13.66
C THR A 31 -18.12 -17.57 -12.41
N ILE A 32 -18.91 -16.52 -12.59
CA ILE A 32 -19.66 -15.88 -11.49
C ILE A 32 -20.74 -16.86 -11.02
N LEU A 33 -20.75 -17.15 -9.72
CA LEU A 33 -21.75 -18.01 -9.07
C LEU A 33 -22.80 -17.19 -8.33
N SER A 34 -22.39 -16.07 -7.72
CA SER A 34 -23.31 -15.09 -7.15
C SER A 34 -22.75 -13.68 -7.30
N ARG A 35 -23.66 -12.70 -7.37
CA ARG A 35 -23.34 -11.28 -7.38
C ARG A 35 -24.43 -10.53 -6.63
N GLU A 36 -24.04 -9.86 -5.56
CA GLU A 36 -24.87 -8.93 -4.81
C GLU A 36 -24.63 -7.51 -5.35
N THR A 37 -25.66 -6.94 -5.97
CA THR A 37 -25.66 -5.57 -6.48
C THR A 37 -26.59 -4.67 -5.65
N PHE A 38 -27.13 -5.19 -4.55
CA PHE A 38 -28.15 -4.54 -3.72
C PHE A 38 -29.45 -4.19 -4.45
N GLY A 39 -29.61 -4.62 -5.69
CA GLY A 39 -30.80 -4.44 -6.52
C GLY A 39 -30.97 -3.02 -7.09
N ALA A 40 -32.21 -2.71 -7.43
CA ALA A 40 -32.63 -1.39 -7.91
C ALA A 40 -34.05 -1.14 -7.43
N SER A 41 -34.28 -0.09 -6.64
CA SER A 41 -35.61 0.22 -6.14
C SER A 41 -35.77 1.71 -5.82
N ALA A 42 -37.01 2.14 -5.60
CA ALA A 42 -37.37 3.48 -5.15
C ALA A 42 -37.54 3.59 -3.62
N GLY A 43 -37.17 2.54 -2.85
CA GLY A 43 -37.43 2.45 -1.41
C GLY A 43 -36.27 1.81 -0.63
N ILE A 44 -36.18 2.13 0.66
CA ILE A 44 -35.16 1.58 1.56
C ILE A 44 -35.59 0.18 1.98
N GLU A 45 -34.88 -0.85 1.52
CA GLU A 45 -35.07 -2.24 1.94
C GLU A 45 -33.92 -2.70 2.86
N ALA A 46 -34.25 -3.52 3.87
CA ALA A 46 -33.25 -4.12 4.74
C ALA A 46 -32.57 -5.30 4.06
N LEU A 47 -31.28 -5.45 4.30
CA LEU A 47 -30.59 -6.71 4.00
C LEU A 47 -31.21 -7.84 4.83
N PRO A 48 -31.24 -9.08 4.30
CA PRO A 48 -31.63 -10.24 5.08
C PRO A 48 -30.86 -10.38 6.40
N ASP A 49 -31.49 -11.01 7.39
CA ASP A 49 -30.88 -11.25 8.69
C ASP A 49 -29.52 -11.98 8.54
N GLY A 50 -28.53 -11.53 9.31
CA GLY A 50 -27.18 -12.12 9.32
C GLY A 50 -26.26 -11.63 8.20
N ARG A 51 -26.72 -10.75 7.30
CA ARG A 51 -25.87 -10.16 6.24
C ARG A 51 -24.94 -9.08 6.73
N THR A 52 -25.28 -8.37 7.79
CA THR A 52 -24.44 -7.30 8.35
C THR A 52 -24.68 -7.16 9.84
N THR A 53 -23.69 -6.64 10.56
CA THR A 53 -23.87 -6.23 11.97
C THR A 53 -24.31 -4.77 12.10
N PHE A 54 -24.34 -4.01 11.00
CA PHE A 54 -24.74 -2.62 10.99
C PHE A 54 -26.27 -2.49 11.05
N LYS A 55 -26.75 -1.42 11.69
CA LYS A 55 -28.19 -1.18 11.83
C LYS A 55 -28.71 -0.45 10.60
N ILE A 56 -29.84 -0.90 10.05
CA ILE A 56 -30.52 -0.14 9.01
C ILE A 56 -31.24 1.06 9.62
N ILE A 57 -31.25 2.16 8.88
CA ILE A 57 -32.15 3.29 9.16
C ILE A 57 -33.06 3.59 7.96
N SER A 58 -34.20 4.19 8.27
CA SER A 58 -35.13 4.79 7.31
C SER A 58 -35.11 6.32 7.35
N GLY A 59 -34.11 6.91 8.03
CA GLY A 59 -33.93 8.35 8.20
C GLY A 59 -33.16 9.00 7.04
N SER A 60 -32.86 10.29 7.14
CA SER A 60 -32.19 11.05 6.07
C SER A 60 -30.65 11.13 6.19
N THR A 61 -30.09 10.79 7.36
CA THR A 61 -28.66 10.95 7.65
C THR A 61 -28.15 9.72 8.40
N LEU A 62 -27.03 9.16 7.94
CA LEU A 62 -26.41 7.95 8.50
C LEU A 62 -25.59 8.24 9.76
N GLU A 63 -25.95 7.73 10.94
CA GLU A 63 -25.13 7.81 12.16
C GLU A 63 -24.11 6.66 12.26
N GLU A 64 -23.16 6.75 13.20
CA GLU A 64 -22.12 5.73 13.37
C GLU A 64 -22.72 4.34 13.66
N GLY A 65 -22.21 3.32 12.97
CA GLY A 65 -22.68 1.94 13.12
C GLY A 65 -23.95 1.60 12.33
N GLU A 66 -24.34 2.49 11.41
CA GLU A 66 -25.53 2.33 10.57
C GLU A 66 -25.18 2.14 9.08
N TYR A 67 -26.14 1.58 8.34
CA TYR A 67 -26.10 1.48 6.89
C TYR A 67 -27.45 1.86 6.24
N MET A 68 -27.38 2.22 4.97
CA MET A 68 -28.55 2.39 4.08
C MET A 68 -28.26 1.76 2.72
N LEU A 69 -29.31 1.31 2.03
CA LEU A 69 -29.23 1.01 0.60
C LEU A 69 -29.75 2.21 -0.17
N LEU A 70 -28.87 2.86 -0.92
CA LEU A 70 -29.20 4.10 -1.67
C LEU A 70 -28.71 4.02 -3.10
N ASN A 71 -29.40 4.73 -3.99
CA ASN A 71 -28.97 4.88 -5.38
C ASN A 71 -27.91 5.97 -5.59
N ASN A 72 -27.49 6.62 -4.52
CA ASN A 72 -26.40 7.56 -4.51
C ASN A 72 -25.62 7.50 -3.19
N SER A 73 -24.37 7.93 -3.21
CA SER A 73 -23.47 7.88 -2.06
C SER A 73 -23.63 9.03 -1.05
N LEU A 74 -24.63 9.91 -1.20
CA LEU A 74 -24.80 11.10 -0.36
C LEU A 74 -25.61 10.81 0.91
N GLY A 75 -25.01 10.08 1.85
CA GLY A 75 -25.59 9.79 3.17
C GLY A 75 -25.33 10.87 4.22
N ARG A 76 -24.38 11.79 3.96
CA ARG A 76 -24.03 12.95 4.77
C ARG A 76 -23.57 14.12 3.88
N PRO A 77 -23.68 15.39 4.34
CA PRO A 77 -23.31 16.56 3.54
C PRO A 77 -21.86 16.58 3.04
N GLU A 78 -20.93 16.02 3.81
CA GLU A 78 -19.49 15.97 3.53
C GLU A 78 -19.07 14.79 2.63
N TRP A 79 -20.02 13.99 2.16
CA TRP A 79 -19.75 12.82 1.31
C TRP A 79 -19.88 13.14 -0.18
N HIS A 80 -19.25 12.32 -1.01
CA HIS A 80 -19.47 12.36 -2.44
C HIS A 80 -20.93 12.05 -2.77
N ASN A 81 -21.45 12.65 -3.84
CA ASN A 81 -22.73 12.30 -4.45
C ASN A 81 -22.47 11.66 -5.82
N THR A 82 -22.44 10.33 -5.87
CA THR A 82 -22.30 9.54 -7.09
C THR A 82 -23.29 8.38 -7.09
N THR A 83 -23.62 7.87 -8.27
CA THR A 83 -24.40 6.64 -8.44
C THR A 83 -23.60 5.40 -8.01
N ASP A 84 -24.31 4.27 -7.95
CA ASP A 84 -23.75 2.93 -7.73
C ASP A 84 -22.73 2.55 -8.82
N HIS A 85 -22.02 1.46 -8.58
CA HIS A 85 -21.01 0.95 -9.50
C HIS A 85 -21.62 0.05 -10.59
N THR A 86 -22.69 -0.69 -10.26
CA THR A 86 -23.35 -1.63 -11.18
C THR A 86 -23.76 -0.95 -12.50
N GLY A 87 -24.17 0.31 -12.44
CA GLY A 87 -24.36 1.18 -13.60
C GLY A 87 -25.73 1.03 -14.27
N ASN A 88 -26.69 0.42 -13.58
CA ASN A 88 -28.08 0.35 -13.97
C ASN A 88 -28.87 1.56 -13.46
N SER A 89 -30.03 1.82 -14.06
CA SER A 89 -30.90 2.91 -13.61
C SER A 89 -31.40 2.62 -12.19
N ASN A 90 -31.17 3.57 -11.28
CA ASN A 90 -31.49 3.44 -9.85
C ASN A 90 -30.86 2.21 -9.17
N GLY A 91 -29.67 1.79 -9.62
CA GLY A 91 -28.91 0.76 -8.92
C GLY A 91 -28.59 1.20 -7.51
N LEU A 92 -28.70 0.27 -6.55
CA LEU A 92 -28.44 0.54 -5.15
C LEU A 92 -26.99 0.17 -4.80
N MET A 93 -26.45 0.85 -3.80
CA MET A 93 -25.21 0.48 -3.13
C MET A 93 -25.45 0.44 -1.63
N MET A 94 -24.64 -0.34 -0.92
CA MET A 94 -24.65 -0.31 0.54
C MET A 94 -23.75 0.81 1.03
N LEU A 95 -24.36 1.84 1.62
CA LEU A 95 -23.67 2.99 2.18
C LEU A 95 -23.53 2.84 3.69
N ILE A 96 -22.31 2.98 4.22
CA ILE A 96 -21.96 2.57 5.58
C ILE A 96 -21.23 3.69 6.30
N ASN A 97 -21.71 4.06 7.49
CA ASN A 97 -20.97 4.92 8.40
C ASN A 97 -20.24 4.07 9.45
N ALA A 98 -19.04 3.62 9.08
CA ALA A 98 -18.20 2.76 9.90
C ALA A 98 -17.56 3.56 11.05
N GLY A 99 -18.24 3.60 12.21
CA GLY A 99 -17.76 4.27 13.43
C GLY A 99 -16.67 3.49 14.19
N PHE A 100 -16.65 3.61 15.52
CA PHE A 100 -15.60 3.03 16.40
C PHE A 100 -15.63 1.51 16.58
N ALA A 101 -16.71 0.83 16.19
CA ALA A 101 -16.90 -0.58 16.48
C ALA A 101 -16.45 -1.49 15.33
N ASP A 102 -15.88 -2.64 15.70
CA ASP A 102 -15.75 -3.80 14.82
C ASP A 102 -17.14 -4.14 14.25
N GLY A 103 -17.20 -4.45 12.96
CA GLY A 103 -18.45 -4.81 12.32
C GLY A 103 -18.26 -5.50 10.99
N GLU A 104 -19.18 -6.41 10.69
CA GLU A 104 -19.27 -7.06 9.39
C GLU A 104 -20.09 -6.15 8.49
N PHE A 105 -19.42 -5.48 7.54
CA PHE A 105 -20.08 -4.72 6.49
C PHE A 105 -21.00 -5.64 5.69
N TYR A 106 -20.52 -6.83 5.33
CA TYR A 106 -21.34 -7.82 4.65
C TYR A 106 -20.86 -9.25 4.97
N SER A 107 -21.77 -10.20 5.01
CA SER A 107 -21.52 -11.61 5.30
C SER A 107 -22.43 -12.48 4.45
N ASP A 108 -21.92 -13.59 3.94
CA ASP A 108 -22.73 -14.58 3.23
C ASP A 108 -22.16 -15.99 3.40
N THR A 109 -23.04 -16.98 3.26
CA THR A 109 -22.69 -18.40 3.18
C THR A 109 -22.90 -18.90 1.77
N ILE A 110 -21.85 -19.45 1.18
CA ILE A 110 -21.91 -20.11 -0.13
C ILE A 110 -21.86 -21.61 0.07
N GLU A 111 -22.82 -22.31 -0.51
CA GLU A 111 -22.96 -23.76 -0.47
C GLU A 111 -22.63 -24.41 -1.81
N SER A 112 -22.68 -25.75 -1.86
CA SER A 112 -22.48 -26.52 -3.09
C SER A 112 -21.13 -26.30 -3.77
N LEU A 113 -20.09 -26.00 -2.99
CA LEU A 113 -18.73 -25.81 -3.48
C LEU A 113 -18.09 -27.15 -3.86
N THR A 114 -17.18 -27.10 -4.83
CA THR A 114 -16.35 -28.24 -5.23
C THR A 114 -15.12 -28.31 -4.31
N PRO A 115 -14.93 -29.39 -3.53
CA PRO A 115 -13.72 -29.57 -2.73
C PRO A 115 -12.47 -29.53 -3.63
N GLY A 116 -11.41 -28.85 -3.18
CA GLY A 116 -10.20 -28.60 -3.97
C GLY A 116 -10.34 -27.54 -5.07
N GLY A 117 -11.52 -26.94 -5.24
CA GLY A 117 -11.78 -25.92 -6.24
C GLY A 117 -11.17 -24.55 -5.90
N TYR A 118 -10.84 -23.79 -6.94
CA TYR A 118 -10.38 -22.40 -6.84
C TYR A 118 -11.56 -21.44 -6.89
N TYR A 119 -11.60 -20.48 -5.97
CA TYR A 119 -12.68 -19.50 -5.88
C TYR A 119 -12.13 -18.11 -5.58
N SER A 120 -12.91 -17.08 -5.90
CA SER A 120 -12.59 -15.70 -5.54
C SER A 120 -13.82 -14.94 -5.08
N ILE A 121 -13.60 -14.00 -4.18
CA ILE A 121 -14.55 -12.96 -3.80
C ILE A 121 -13.99 -11.64 -4.31
N SER A 122 -14.79 -10.87 -5.03
CA SER A 122 -14.45 -9.49 -5.37
C SER A 122 -15.57 -8.54 -4.99
N LEU A 123 -15.24 -7.27 -4.77
CA LEU A 123 -16.20 -6.21 -4.54
C LEU A 123 -15.65 -4.88 -5.03
N TYR A 124 -16.53 -3.91 -5.19
CA TYR A 124 -16.17 -2.51 -5.37
C TYR A 124 -16.45 -1.74 -4.09
N ALA A 125 -15.48 -0.91 -3.70
CA ALA A 125 -15.60 -0.04 -2.53
C ALA A 125 -15.25 1.40 -2.91
N LEU A 126 -15.95 2.36 -2.33
CA LEU A 126 -15.72 3.79 -2.52
C LEU A 126 -15.52 4.44 -1.16
N ASN A 127 -14.42 5.19 -0.98
CA ASN A 127 -14.35 6.13 0.13
C ASN A 127 -15.28 7.29 -0.17
N VAL A 128 -16.35 7.43 0.63
CA VAL A 128 -17.36 8.45 0.39
C VAL A 128 -16.95 9.81 0.92
N ASN A 129 -15.92 9.89 1.77
CA ASN A 129 -15.46 11.14 2.35
C ASN A 129 -14.64 11.96 1.33
N GLN A 130 -14.99 13.25 1.19
CA GLN A 130 -14.24 14.18 0.36
C GLN A 130 -12.91 14.58 1.01
N PRO A 131 -11.89 15.01 0.22
CA PRO A 131 -10.63 15.51 0.78
C PRO A 131 -10.87 16.69 1.73
N GLY A 132 -10.26 16.62 2.91
CA GLY A 132 -10.42 17.64 3.95
C GLY A 132 -11.57 17.37 4.93
N SER A 133 -12.43 16.38 4.65
CA SER A 133 -13.34 15.84 5.67
C SER A 133 -12.56 15.45 6.93
N CYS A 134 -13.19 15.62 8.09
CA CYS A 134 -12.56 15.37 9.39
C CYS A 134 -11.31 16.24 9.63
N GLY A 135 -11.27 17.46 9.11
CA GLY A 135 -10.13 18.37 9.27
C GLY A 135 -8.85 17.90 8.57
N GLY A 136 -8.96 16.98 7.60
CA GLY A 136 -7.82 16.39 6.89
C GLY A 136 -7.06 15.30 7.68
N THR A 137 -7.56 14.91 8.86
CA THR A 137 -6.98 13.84 9.70
C THR A 137 -7.93 12.66 9.87
N GLY A 138 -8.87 12.48 8.94
CA GLY A 138 -9.81 11.35 8.96
C GLY A 138 -9.11 10.00 8.85
N VAL A 139 -9.64 8.99 9.53
CA VAL A 139 -9.20 7.60 9.38
C VAL A 139 -9.71 7.10 8.04
N LEU A 140 -8.84 6.56 7.19
CA LEU A 140 -9.25 6.08 5.87
C LEU A 140 -9.90 4.69 5.98
N PRO A 141 -10.92 4.39 5.15
CA PRO A 141 -11.50 3.05 5.08
C PRO A 141 -10.47 1.99 4.73
N LYS A 142 -10.55 0.86 5.43
CA LYS A 142 -9.79 -0.35 5.15
C LYS A 142 -10.66 -1.54 5.48
N LEU A 143 -10.63 -2.56 4.65
CA LEU A 143 -11.49 -3.73 4.83
C LEU A 143 -10.69 -5.02 4.85
N GLN A 144 -11.25 -6.01 5.55
CA GLN A 144 -10.74 -7.36 5.58
C GLN A 144 -11.80 -8.30 4.98
N ILE A 145 -11.40 -9.16 4.05
CA ILE A 145 -12.21 -10.28 3.56
C ILE A 145 -11.73 -11.53 4.28
N GLU A 146 -12.53 -12.05 5.19
CA GLU A 146 -12.28 -13.34 5.83
C GLU A 146 -13.15 -14.42 5.20
N VAL A 147 -12.55 -15.59 4.98
CA VAL A 147 -13.23 -16.79 4.51
C VAL A 147 -13.00 -17.89 5.54
N GLU A 148 -14.05 -18.59 5.89
CA GLU A 148 -14.05 -19.64 6.91
C GLU A 148 -15.02 -20.75 6.52
N TYR A 149 -14.83 -21.93 7.08
CA TYR A 149 -15.74 -23.06 6.90
C TYR A 149 -16.14 -23.65 8.25
N PHE A 150 -17.34 -24.21 8.32
CA PHE A 150 -17.81 -24.86 9.54
C PHE A 150 -17.28 -26.29 9.59
N SER A 151 -16.45 -26.59 10.60
CA SER A 151 -15.82 -27.90 10.75
C SER A 151 -16.74 -28.94 11.39
N ALA A 152 -16.38 -30.22 11.26
CA ALA A 152 -17.10 -31.32 11.91
C ALA A 152 -17.13 -31.23 13.46
N MET A 153 -16.28 -30.39 14.06
CA MET A 153 -16.28 -30.10 15.50
C MET A 153 -17.23 -28.97 15.89
N SER A 154 -18.12 -28.54 14.99
CA SER A 154 -19.07 -27.45 15.20
C SER A 154 -18.43 -26.09 15.51
N ILE A 155 -17.25 -25.85 14.94
CA ILE A 155 -16.53 -24.57 15.06
C ILE A 155 -16.14 -24.06 13.67
N TYR A 156 -16.20 -22.74 13.49
CA TYR A 156 -15.65 -22.11 12.31
C TYR A 156 -14.13 -22.20 12.31
N GLN A 157 -13.59 -22.59 11.17
CA GLN A 157 -12.16 -22.67 10.90
C GLN A 157 -11.80 -21.64 9.83
N HIS A 158 -10.77 -20.85 10.11
CA HIS A 158 -10.25 -19.90 9.15
C HIS A 158 -9.73 -20.62 7.90
N LEU A 159 -10.11 -20.14 6.72
CA LEU A 159 -9.64 -20.63 5.43
C LEU A 159 -8.67 -19.66 4.76
N SER A 160 -9.05 -18.39 4.69
CA SER A 160 -8.27 -17.35 4.02
C SER A 160 -8.63 -15.97 4.55
N GLY A 161 -7.66 -15.05 4.52
CA GLY A 161 -7.84 -13.64 4.88
C GLY A 161 -7.17 -12.73 3.85
N LEU A 162 -7.82 -11.62 3.51
CA LEU A 162 -7.23 -10.53 2.75
C LEU A 162 -7.54 -9.21 3.46
N VAL A 163 -6.52 -8.44 3.79
CA VAL A 163 -6.67 -7.05 4.22
C VAL A 163 -6.37 -6.13 3.03
N SER A 164 -7.27 -5.20 2.72
CA SER A 164 -7.11 -4.23 1.65
C SER A 164 -6.05 -3.17 1.98
N ASP A 165 -5.60 -2.42 0.98
CA ASP A 165 -5.02 -1.10 1.26
C ASP A 165 -6.07 -0.16 1.82
N PHE A 166 -5.61 0.95 2.39
CA PHE A 166 -6.48 2.09 2.68
C PHE A 166 -7.11 2.61 1.39
N ILE A 167 -8.43 2.73 1.39
CA ILE A 167 -9.21 3.33 0.31
C ILE A 167 -9.05 4.85 0.43
N GLN A 168 -8.25 5.42 -0.47
CA GLN A 168 -7.88 6.83 -0.42
C GLN A 168 -9.08 7.74 -0.66
N GLN A 169 -9.07 8.92 -0.01
CA GLN A 169 -9.93 10.03 -0.40
C GLN A 169 -9.47 10.60 -1.74
N SER A 170 -10.39 11.11 -2.53
CA SER A 170 -10.09 11.69 -3.84
C SER A 170 -10.98 12.89 -4.13
N GLY A 171 -10.49 13.87 -4.91
CA GLY A 171 -11.28 15.06 -5.26
C GLY A 171 -12.56 14.75 -6.06
N SER A 172 -12.60 13.57 -6.68
CA SER A 172 -13.74 12.99 -7.38
C SER A 172 -14.00 11.57 -6.86
N PRO A 173 -15.25 11.07 -6.82
CA PRO A 173 -15.53 9.71 -6.36
C PRO A 173 -14.78 8.68 -7.21
N ALA A 174 -14.15 7.70 -6.55
CA ALA A 174 -13.36 6.66 -7.20
C ALA A 174 -13.63 5.29 -6.56
N TRP A 175 -14.27 4.40 -7.32
CA TRP A 175 -14.47 3.01 -6.93
C TRP A 175 -13.16 2.21 -7.09
N VAL A 176 -12.80 1.45 -6.06
CA VAL A 176 -11.67 0.52 -6.10
C VAL A 176 -12.17 -0.91 -6.05
N LYS A 177 -11.64 -1.76 -6.93
CA LYS A 177 -11.93 -3.20 -6.91
C LYS A 177 -11.00 -3.91 -5.93
N ILE A 178 -11.56 -4.68 -5.02
CA ILE A 178 -10.81 -5.52 -4.08
C ILE A 178 -11.15 -6.98 -4.40
N VAL A 179 -10.13 -7.83 -4.47
CA VAL A 179 -10.28 -9.23 -4.89
C VAL A 179 -9.45 -10.14 -3.99
N SER A 180 -10.10 -11.14 -3.40
CA SER A 180 -9.50 -12.23 -2.62
C SER A 180 -9.74 -13.56 -3.33
N GLY A 181 -8.77 -14.47 -3.26
CA GLY A 181 -8.85 -15.79 -3.89
C GLY A 181 -8.41 -16.85 -2.90
N PHE A 182 -9.02 -18.03 -2.97
CA PHE A 182 -8.73 -19.12 -2.05
C PHE A 182 -9.03 -20.48 -2.69
N ILE A 183 -8.55 -21.54 -2.05
CA ILE A 183 -8.82 -22.92 -2.45
C ILE A 183 -9.69 -23.54 -1.37
N VAL A 184 -10.79 -24.16 -1.77
CA VAL A 184 -11.66 -24.88 -0.84
C VAL A 184 -10.97 -26.20 -0.43
N PRO A 185 -10.80 -26.50 0.88
CA PRO A 185 -10.14 -27.73 1.31
C PRO A 185 -10.89 -29.00 0.90
N PRO A 186 -10.22 -30.17 0.88
CA PRO A 186 -10.90 -31.46 0.73
C PRO A 186 -12.00 -31.63 1.79
N GLY A 187 -13.17 -32.14 1.37
CA GLY A 187 -14.31 -32.37 2.26
C GLY A 187 -15.14 -31.14 2.63
N VAL A 188 -14.74 -29.93 2.21
CA VAL A 188 -15.51 -28.70 2.45
C VAL A 188 -16.37 -28.39 1.23
N THR A 189 -17.68 -28.22 1.45
CA THR A 189 -18.66 -27.89 0.39
C THR A 189 -19.42 -26.59 0.68
N SER A 190 -19.12 -25.94 1.81
CA SER A 190 -19.74 -24.70 2.26
C SER A 190 -18.68 -23.83 2.93
N ILE A 191 -18.74 -22.51 2.67
CA ILE A 191 -17.93 -21.49 3.34
C ILE A 191 -18.83 -20.33 3.75
N ARG A 192 -18.42 -19.61 4.79
CA ARG A 192 -18.89 -18.25 5.06
C ARG A 192 -17.78 -17.28 4.67
N TYR A 193 -18.13 -16.17 4.03
CA TYR A 193 -17.21 -15.04 3.88
C TYR A 193 -17.77 -13.80 4.54
N ARG A 194 -16.86 -12.97 5.05
CA ARG A 194 -17.16 -11.75 5.80
C ARG A 194 -16.29 -10.62 5.30
N ILE A 195 -16.91 -9.48 5.03
CA ILE A 195 -16.26 -8.21 4.70
C ILE A 195 -16.34 -7.36 5.96
N ILE A 196 -15.20 -7.10 6.58
CA ILE A 196 -15.08 -6.58 7.95
C ILE A 196 -14.41 -5.21 7.92
N ASN A 197 -14.87 -4.31 8.79
CA ASN A 197 -14.18 -3.06 9.06
C ASN A 197 -12.77 -3.32 9.65
N SER A 198 -11.72 -2.89 8.95
CA SER A 198 -10.31 -3.04 9.38
C SER A 198 -9.66 -1.68 9.66
N SER A 199 -10.46 -0.64 9.88
CA SER A 199 -10.00 0.68 10.31
C SER A 199 -10.89 1.23 11.41
N TYR A 200 -10.26 1.66 12.50
CA TYR A 200 -10.94 2.07 13.72
C TYR A 200 -10.81 3.58 13.90
N GLY A 201 -11.94 4.28 13.99
CA GLY A 201 -11.96 5.72 14.22
C GLY A 201 -13.37 6.30 14.16
N SER A 202 -13.52 7.55 14.64
CA SER A 202 -14.80 8.28 14.56
C SER A 202 -15.12 8.74 13.15
N CYS A 203 -14.16 9.44 12.52
CA CYS A 203 -14.44 10.24 11.33
C CYS A 203 -13.55 9.81 10.15
N GLY A 204 -14.17 9.61 8.99
CA GLY A 204 -13.48 9.39 7.70
C GLY A 204 -13.51 7.95 7.19
N ASN A 205 -13.88 6.99 8.05
CA ASN A 205 -13.84 5.55 7.76
C ASN A 205 -15.11 5.05 7.02
N SER A 206 -16.04 5.95 6.74
CA SER A 206 -17.28 5.65 6.02
C SER A 206 -17.00 5.32 4.54
N LEU A 207 -17.77 4.39 3.99
CA LEU A 207 -17.60 3.91 2.62
C LEU A 207 -18.93 3.48 1.99
N ALA A 208 -18.92 3.30 0.67
CA ALA A 208 -19.95 2.56 -0.05
C ALA A 208 -19.39 1.23 -0.57
N LEU A 209 -20.21 0.19 -0.57
CA LEU A 209 -19.94 -1.13 -1.13
C LEU A 209 -20.93 -1.44 -2.25
N ASP A 210 -20.44 -2.07 -3.31
CA ASP A 210 -21.27 -2.57 -4.41
C ASP A 210 -20.61 -3.79 -5.08
N ASP A 211 -21.40 -4.53 -5.86
CA ASP A 211 -20.93 -5.58 -6.77
C ASP A 211 -20.13 -6.70 -6.08
N ILE A 212 -20.58 -7.15 -4.90
CA ILE A 212 -19.94 -8.25 -4.18
C ILE A 212 -20.18 -9.55 -4.97
N THR A 213 -19.11 -10.04 -5.59
CA THR A 213 -19.16 -11.13 -6.56
C THR A 213 -18.38 -12.33 -6.03
N PHE A 214 -19.03 -13.49 -5.98
CA PHE A 214 -18.40 -14.77 -5.72
C PHE A 214 -18.25 -15.55 -7.04
N SER A 215 -17.03 -15.99 -7.34
CA SER A 215 -16.71 -16.65 -8.60
C SER A 215 -15.95 -17.96 -8.38
N LYS A 216 -16.20 -18.93 -9.26
CA LYS A 216 -15.34 -20.10 -9.46
C LYS A 216 -14.26 -19.75 -10.48
N CYS A 217 -13.05 -20.22 -10.22
CA CYS A 217 -11.89 -20.03 -11.09
C CYS A 217 -11.39 -21.37 -11.61
N SER A 218 -10.88 -21.39 -12.84
CA SER A 218 -10.09 -22.53 -13.34
C SER A 218 -8.73 -22.63 -12.65
N SER A 219 -8.16 -21.47 -12.29
CA SER A 219 -6.96 -21.32 -11.47
C SER A 219 -6.93 -19.91 -10.89
N LEU A 220 -6.19 -19.73 -9.79
CA LEU A 220 -5.83 -18.39 -9.31
C LEU A 220 -4.48 -17.98 -9.90
N THR A 221 -4.40 -16.76 -10.45
CA THR A 221 -3.12 -16.09 -10.65
C THR A 221 -2.57 -15.75 -9.27
N THR A 222 -1.28 -15.96 -9.04
CA THR A 222 -0.68 -15.52 -7.79
C THR A 222 -0.47 -14.02 -7.90
N LEU A 223 -1.20 -13.24 -7.10
CA LEU A 223 -0.75 -11.90 -6.78
C LEU A 223 0.39 -12.11 -5.79
N PRO A 224 1.65 -11.85 -6.20
CA PRO A 224 2.81 -12.17 -5.37
C PRO A 224 2.77 -11.34 -4.09
N VAL A 225 3.55 -11.80 -3.10
CA VAL A 225 3.81 -11.13 -1.83
C VAL A 225 3.73 -9.60 -1.94
N LYS A 226 2.92 -8.98 -1.10
CA LYS A 226 2.76 -7.53 -1.11
C LYS A 226 3.74 -6.86 -0.17
N GLY A 227 4.30 -5.73 -0.60
CA GLY A 227 5.15 -4.90 0.24
C GLY A 227 6.49 -5.54 0.63
N LEU A 228 6.94 -6.57 -0.10
CA LEU A 228 8.24 -7.21 0.16
C LEU A 228 9.38 -6.20 0.03
N LYS A 229 10.03 -5.88 1.14
CA LYS A 229 11.13 -4.92 1.19
C LYS A 229 12.17 -5.25 2.25
N ILE A 230 13.43 -4.91 1.97
CA ILE A 230 14.48 -4.86 2.98
C ILE A 230 14.34 -3.54 3.73
N ASN A 231 14.16 -3.62 5.05
CA ASN A 231 14.01 -2.45 5.93
C ASN A 231 15.36 -1.91 6.37
N THR A 232 16.25 -2.81 6.79
CA THR A 232 17.55 -2.47 7.37
C THR A 232 18.60 -3.47 6.97
N VAL A 233 19.80 -2.98 6.64
CA VAL A 233 21.03 -3.79 6.50
C VAL A 233 22.07 -3.13 7.40
N GLU A 234 22.56 -3.85 8.39
CA GLU A 234 23.45 -3.29 9.41
C GLU A 234 24.57 -4.26 9.81
N GLN A 235 25.72 -3.70 10.18
CA GLN A 235 26.83 -4.48 10.71
C GLN A 235 26.48 -4.99 12.12
N ALA A 236 26.61 -6.29 12.35
CA ALA A 236 26.38 -6.95 13.63
C ALA A 236 27.61 -7.80 13.99
N GLY A 237 28.63 -7.16 14.59
CA GLY A 237 29.94 -7.80 14.81
C GLY A 237 30.65 -8.06 13.48
N SER A 238 31.11 -9.29 13.25
CA SER A 238 31.68 -9.71 11.96
C SER A 238 30.64 -10.07 10.90
N ALA A 239 29.37 -10.19 11.29
CA ALA A 239 28.26 -10.52 10.39
C ALA A 239 27.51 -9.25 9.94
N THR A 240 26.71 -9.38 8.89
CA THR A 240 25.69 -8.39 8.52
C THR A 240 24.32 -8.92 8.88
N ARG A 241 23.50 -8.12 9.56
CA ARG A 241 22.10 -8.43 9.85
C ARG A 241 21.19 -7.71 8.87
N ILE A 242 20.21 -8.43 8.35
CA ILE A 242 19.26 -7.95 7.36
C ILE A 242 17.86 -8.17 7.88
N LEU A 243 17.14 -7.08 8.06
CA LEU A 243 15.75 -7.06 8.48
C LEU A 243 14.89 -6.74 7.27
N PHE A 244 13.88 -7.56 7.00
CA PHE A 244 12.97 -7.37 5.88
C PHE A 244 11.54 -7.72 6.29
N SER A 245 10.57 -7.28 5.51
CA SER A 245 9.17 -7.53 5.82
C SER A 245 8.29 -7.64 4.60
N THR A 246 7.09 -8.15 4.85
CA THR A 246 5.95 -8.23 3.91
C THR A 246 4.75 -7.56 4.57
N GLU A 247 3.89 -6.96 3.73
CA GLU A 247 2.59 -6.45 4.16
C GLU A 247 1.54 -7.56 4.13
N SER A 248 1.60 -8.42 3.11
CA SER A 248 0.83 -9.65 3.05
C SER A 248 1.52 -10.71 2.20
N GLU A 249 1.17 -11.97 2.44
CA GLU A 249 1.68 -13.17 1.80
C GLU A 249 0.51 -14.03 1.36
N PHE A 250 0.54 -14.52 0.12
CA PHE A 250 -0.50 -15.39 -0.42
C PHE A 250 0.15 -16.52 -1.20
N GLN A 251 -0.12 -17.76 -0.80
CA GLN A 251 0.53 -18.96 -1.32
C GLN A 251 2.06 -18.82 -1.40
N THR A 252 2.66 -18.10 -0.45
CA THR A 252 4.11 -17.88 -0.42
C THR A 252 4.78 -19.11 0.17
N ALA A 253 5.65 -19.78 -0.57
CA ALA A 253 6.35 -20.97 -0.08
C ALA A 253 7.60 -20.61 0.73
N SER A 254 8.46 -19.75 0.18
CA SER A 254 9.75 -19.43 0.80
C SER A 254 10.22 -18.01 0.51
N MET A 255 11.08 -17.52 1.40
CA MET A 255 11.88 -16.31 1.19
C MET A 255 13.35 -16.70 1.22
N GLU A 256 14.06 -16.33 0.17
CA GLU A 256 15.48 -16.56 -0.01
C GLU A 256 16.22 -15.22 0.05
N MET A 257 17.11 -15.10 1.02
CA MET A 257 18.04 -14.00 1.07
C MET A 257 19.15 -14.24 0.04
N GLN A 258 19.32 -13.31 -0.89
CA GLN A 258 20.34 -13.39 -1.92
C GLN A 258 21.38 -12.27 -1.75
N LYS A 259 22.63 -12.64 -2.03
CA LYS A 259 23.82 -11.79 -1.99
C LYS A 259 24.46 -11.73 -3.38
N SER A 260 25.02 -10.58 -3.73
CA SER A 260 25.82 -10.39 -4.94
C SER A 260 26.95 -9.39 -4.68
N THR A 261 28.04 -9.49 -5.43
CA THR A 261 29.14 -8.50 -5.45
C THR A 261 29.11 -7.58 -6.67
N ASP A 262 28.25 -7.87 -7.65
CA ASP A 262 28.16 -7.15 -8.93
C ASP A 262 26.72 -6.78 -9.34
N ALA A 263 25.74 -7.14 -8.51
CA ALA A 263 24.29 -7.01 -8.74
C ALA A 263 23.75 -7.79 -9.97
N GLN A 264 24.58 -8.64 -10.60
CA GLN A 264 24.22 -9.46 -11.76
C GLN A 264 24.09 -10.93 -11.37
N TYR A 265 25.09 -11.45 -10.66
CA TYR A 265 25.13 -12.85 -10.20
C TYR A 265 24.75 -12.91 -8.73
N TRP A 266 23.69 -13.67 -8.44
CA TRP A 266 23.08 -13.74 -7.12
C TRP A 266 23.24 -15.14 -6.52
N LYS A 267 23.74 -15.19 -5.29
CA LYS A 267 23.87 -16.41 -4.49
C LYS A 267 22.88 -16.37 -3.34
N THR A 268 22.05 -17.41 -3.18
CA THR A 268 21.24 -17.58 -1.98
C THR A 268 22.14 -17.88 -0.79
N ILE A 269 22.03 -17.07 0.26
CA ILE A 269 22.82 -17.19 1.49
C ILE A 269 22.00 -17.65 2.69
N ALA A 270 20.67 -17.50 2.63
CA ALA A 270 19.75 -18.08 3.59
C ALA A 270 18.39 -18.31 2.94
N THR A 271 17.69 -19.35 3.39
CA THR A 271 16.30 -19.64 3.00
C THR A 271 15.48 -19.83 4.26
N GLN A 272 14.31 -19.22 4.30
CA GLN A 272 13.38 -19.34 5.42
C GLN A 272 11.97 -19.60 4.87
N PRO A 273 11.15 -20.38 5.59
CA PRO A 273 9.74 -20.55 5.23
C PRO A 273 9.02 -19.21 5.35
N ALA A 274 8.12 -18.96 4.41
CA ALA A 274 7.16 -17.86 4.51
C ALA A 274 5.98 -18.28 5.40
N ALA A 275 5.09 -17.35 5.72
CA ALA A 275 3.86 -17.62 6.46
C ALA A 275 2.84 -18.45 5.65
N GLY A 276 3.07 -18.66 4.35
CA GLY A 276 2.11 -19.31 3.46
C GLY A 276 1.02 -18.34 3.03
N ASN A 277 0.10 -18.08 3.95
CA ASN A 277 -0.96 -17.09 3.81
C ASN A 277 -0.96 -16.19 5.04
N SER A 278 -0.79 -14.88 4.84
CA SER A 278 -0.80 -13.88 5.90
C SER A 278 -1.30 -12.55 5.34
N ASP A 279 -2.31 -11.97 5.97
CA ASP A 279 -2.77 -10.60 5.72
C ASP A 279 -2.19 -9.59 6.74
N GLN A 280 -1.43 -10.09 7.71
CA GLN A 280 -0.70 -9.32 8.71
C GLN A 280 0.73 -9.03 8.26
N TYR A 281 1.24 -7.88 8.70
CA TYR A 281 2.65 -7.53 8.57
C TYR A 281 3.54 -8.62 9.17
N ARG A 282 4.47 -9.15 8.36
CA ARG A 282 5.47 -10.10 8.83
C ARG A 282 6.85 -9.50 8.74
N ALA A 283 7.57 -9.56 9.86
CA ALA A 283 8.97 -9.19 9.93
C ALA A 283 9.83 -10.45 9.97
N TYR A 284 10.94 -10.39 9.26
CA TYR A 284 11.91 -11.46 9.15
C TYR A 284 13.32 -10.93 9.38
N THR A 285 14.19 -11.81 9.84
CA THR A 285 15.60 -11.51 10.06
C THR A 285 16.45 -12.58 9.39
N SER A 286 17.48 -12.14 8.69
CA SER A 286 18.51 -13.00 8.11
C SER A 286 19.89 -12.42 8.40
N THR A 287 20.90 -13.28 8.32
CA THR A 287 22.27 -12.92 8.67
C THR A 287 23.22 -13.39 7.57
N ASP A 288 24.07 -12.51 7.07
CA ASP A 288 25.26 -12.87 6.29
C ASP A 288 26.47 -12.98 7.24
N PRO A 289 26.95 -14.19 7.56
CA PRO A 289 28.10 -14.36 8.45
C PRO A 289 29.42 -13.93 7.81
N ASN A 290 29.48 -13.81 6.48
CA ASN A 290 30.71 -13.59 5.71
C ASN A 290 30.58 -12.37 4.81
N ALA A 291 30.35 -11.20 5.41
CA ALA A 291 30.29 -9.92 4.70
C ALA A 291 31.67 -9.26 4.64
N THR A 292 32.60 -9.89 3.94
CA THR A 292 34.02 -9.46 3.87
C THR A 292 34.35 -8.66 2.62
N GLU A 293 33.43 -8.62 1.66
CA GLU A 293 33.60 -7.95 0.38
C GLU A 293 33.39 -6.44 0.52
N PRO A 294 34.13 -5.60 -0.24
CA PRO A 294 34.10 -4.15 -0.08
C PRO A 294 32.74 -3.54 -0.42
N VAL A 295 31.97 -4.19 -1.30
CA VAL A 295 30.60 -3.81 -1.64
C VAL A 295 29.80 -5.09 -1.77
N ILE A 296 28.64 -5.10 -1.14
CA ILE A 296 27.71 -6.22 -1.17
C ILE A 296 26.32 -5.70 -1.56
N TYR A 297 25.64 -6.43 -2.43
CA TYR A 297 24.25 -6.18 -2.79
C TYR A 297 23.37 -7.29 -2.21
N TYR A 298 22.26 -6.90 -1.62
CA TYR A 298 21.27 -7.82 -1.07
C TYR A 298 19.91 -7.62 -1.74
N ARG A 299 19.20 -8.72 -1.92
CA ARG A 299 17.77 -8.74 -2.27
C ARG A 299 17.10 -9.94 -1.63
N ILE A 300 15.78 -9.90 -1.51
CA ILE A 300 14.97 -11.06 -1.15
C ILE A 300 14.34 -11.61 -2.41
N ARG A 301 14.46 -12.92 -2.64
CA ARG A 301 13.71 -13.67 -3.64
C ARG A 301 12.61 -14.45 -2.93
N GLN A 302 11.38 -14.13 -3.23
CA GLN A 302 10.22 -14.86 -2.77
C GLN A 302 9.84 -15.90 -3.83
N THR A 303 9.51 -17.12 -3.40
CA THR A 303 8.96 -18.17 -4.28
C THR A 303 7.58 -18.58 -3.77
N ASP A 304 6.58 -18.66 -4.66
CA ASP A 304 5.24 -19.11 -4.32
C ASP A 304 5.12 -20.64 -4.37
N GLN A 305 3.99 -21.20 -3.94
CA GLN A 305 3.74 -22.65 -3.94
C GLN A 305 3.71 -23.27 -5.34
N LYS A 306 3.64 -22.46 -6.40
CA LYS A 306 3.70 -22.88 -7.81
C LYS A 306 5.08 -22.68 -8.44
N GLY A 307 6.03 -22.12 -7.70
CA GLY A 307 7.39 -21.86 -8.15
C GLY A 307 7.58 -20.51 -8.84
N ASN A 308 6.58 -19.60 -8.86
CA ASN A 308 6.79 -18.26 -9.40
C ASN A 308 7.59 -17.41 -8.41
N GLU A 309 8.36 -16.49 -8.96
CA GLU A 309 9.35 -15.72 -8.20
C GLU A 309 9.05 -14.24 -8.23
N THR A 310 9.25 -13.58 -7.07
CA THR A 310 9.20 -12.12 -6.94
C THR A 310 10.40 -11.63 -6.15
N TYR A 311 10.89 -10.43 -6.47
CA TYR A 311 12.10 -9.89 -5.88
C TYR A 311 11.82 -8.58 -5.15
N SER A 312 12.47 -8.37 -4.00
CA SER A 312 12.55 -7.04 -3.39
C SER A 312 13.39 -6.08 -4.25
N ALA A 313 13.34 -4.79 -3.93
CA ALA A 313 14.39 -3.86 -4.35
C ALA A 313 15.77 -4.34 -3.86
N VAL A 314 16.82 -3.99 -4.62
CA VAL A 314 18.21 -4.28 -4.29
C VAL A 314 18.75 -3.23 -3.32
N VAL A 315 19.39 -3.66 -2.24
CA VAL A 315 20.07 -2.79 -1.28
C VAL A 315 21.58 -2.98 -1.39
N LYS A 316 22.32 -1.88 -1.55
CA LYS A 316 23.79 -1.86 -1.50
C LYS A 316 24.25 -1.66 -0.06
N PHE A 317 25.24 -2.44 0.37
CA PHE A 317 25.87 -2.39 1.67
C PHE A 317 27.40 -2.38 1.54
N ILE A 318 28.07 -1.66 2.44
CA ILE A 318 29.54 -1.55 2.49
C ILE A 318 29.94 -1.93 3.93
N PRO A 319 30.43 -3.16 4.16
CA PRO A 319 30.85 -3.61 5.49
C PRO A 319 31.90 -2.69 6.11
N GLY A 320 31.75 -2.37 7.39
CA GLY A 320 32.69 -1.51 8.11
C GLY A 320 32.64 -0.03 7.73
N ALA A 321 31.84 0.38 6.72
CA ALA A 321 31.45 1.77 6.62
C ALA A 321 30.61 2.08 7.86
N GLN A 322 31.11 2.96 8.74
CA GLN A 322 30.24 3.57 9.74
C GLN A 322 29.06 4.14 8.99
N MET A 323 27.84 3.70 9.33
CA MET A 323 26.60 4.30 8.87
C MET A 323 26.74 5.81 9.08
N ALA A 324 27.06 6.50 8.00
CA ALA A 324 27.32 7.92 8.06
C ALA A 324 25.97 8.60 8.18
N THR A 325 25.65 8.94 9.43
CA THR A 325 24.39 9.56 9.81
C THR A 325 24.44 11.02 9.40
N LEU A 326 23.65 11.41 8.40
CA LEU A 326 23.38 12.82 8.14
C LEU A 326 22.18 13.22 9.00
N SER A 327 22.40 14.06 10.01
CA SER A 327 21.31 14.65 10.79
C SER A 327 21.38 16.17 10.73
N ALA A 328 20.22 16.81 10.83
CA ALA A 328 20.10 18.26 10.76
C ALA A 328 19.29 18.74 11.96
N TYR A 329 19.83 19.69 12.73
CA TYR A 329 19.22 20.19 13.95
C TYR A 329 19.47 21.70 14.15
N PRO A 330 18.55 22.43 14.81
CA PRO A 330 17.22 21.97 15.21
C PRO A 330 16.36 21.63 13.98
N ASN A 331 15.38 20.75 14.15
CA ASN A 331 14.37 20.48 13.13
C ASN A 331 13.01 20.37 13.85
N PRO A 332 12.10 21.34 13.70
CA PRO A 332 12.18 22.47 12.77
C PRO A 332 13.25 23.54 13.11
N PHE A 333 13.78 24.24 12.10
CA PHE A 333 14.75 25.33 12.24
C PHE A 333 14.19 26.73 11.91
N THR A 334 14.94 27.76 12.25
CA THR A 334 14.62 29.18 11.95
C THR A 334 15.76 29.84 11.17
N ASN A 335 16.76 30.40 11.85
CA ASN A 335 17.84 31.20 11.24
C ASN A 335 19.16 30.44 11.06
N ASN A 336 19.30 29.29 11.69
CA ASN A 336 20.46 28.42 11.57
C ASN A 336 20.06 26.96 11.47
N LEU A 337 20.87 26.18 10.78
CA LEU A 337 20.73 24.73 10.68
C LEU A 337 22.11 24.09 10.84
N SER A 338 22.29 23.28 11.87
CA SER A 338 23.50 22.49 12.09
C SER A 338 23.33 21.13 11.45
N VAL A 339 24.28 20.73 10.62
CA VAL A 339 24.27 19.46 9.89
C VAL A 339 25.43 18.62 10.40
N ASN A 340 25.10 17.53 11.07
CA ASN A 340 26.07 16.52 11.49
C ASN A 340 26.16 15.44 10.43
N PHE A 341 27.39 15.04 10.09
CA PHE A 341 27.65 13.87 9.25
C PHE A 341 28.95 13.20 9.64
N SER A 342 29.05 11.88 9.42
CA SER A 342 30.30 11.15 9.60
C SER A 342 31.00 10.98 8.26
N SER A 343 32.33 11.10 8.25
CA SER A 343 33.20 10.79 7.12
C SER A 343 34.08 9.59 7.46
N ASP A 344 34.26 8.65 6.55
CA ASP A 344 35.09 7.46 6.74
C ASP A 344 36.60 7.76 6.59
N LYS A 345 36.94 8.84 5.87
CA LYS A 345 38.28 9.37 5.63
C LYS A 345 38.29 10.90 5.64
N ASN A 346 39.48 11.49 5.54
CA ASN A 346 39.59 12.93 5.32
C ASN A 346 39.32 13.22 3.84
N GLU A 347 38.20 13.87 3.52
CA GLU A 347 37.82 14.17 2.14
C GLU A 347 36.91 15.41 2.05
N THR A 348 36.77 15.97 0.83
CA THR A 348 35.90 17.11 0.59
C THR A 348 34.47 16.65 0.30
N TYR A 349 33.52 17.20 1.05
CA TYR A 349 32.08 17.06 0.81
C TYR A 349 31.49 18.35 0.25
N ARG A 350 30.55 18.20 -0.66
CA ARG A 350 29.60 19.22 -1.10
C ARG A 350 28.28 19.01 -0.37
N LEU A 351 27.96 19.90 0.56
CA LEU A 351 26.68 19.91 1.24
C LEU A 351 25.75 20.89 0.53
N SER A 352 24.58 20.42 0.10
CA SER A 352 23.61 21.23 -0.65
C SER A 352 22.24 21.14 -0.01
N LEU A 353 21.64 22.30 0.26
CA LEU A 353 20.28 22.46 0.76
C LEU A 353 19.35 22.80 -0.40
N TYR A 354 18.29 22.02 -0.57
CA TYR A 354 17.31 22.14 -1.65
C TYR A 354 15.92 22.45 -1.12
N THR A 355 15.10 23.17 -1.90
CA THR A 355 13.65 23.22 -1.69
C THR A 355 13.00 21.86 -1.95
N SER A 356 11.75 21.69 -1.53
CA SER A 356 10.94 20.51 -1.90
C SER A 356 10.77 20.29 -3.40
N SER A 357 10.90 21.36 -4.21
CA SER A 357 10.90 21.31 -5.67
C SER A 357 12.27 21.01 -6.30
N GLY A 358 13.29 20.74 -5.49
CA GLY A 358 14.63 20.37 -5.97
C GLY A 358 15.53 21.55 -6.37
N ILE A 359 15.13 22.79 -6.08
CA ILE A 359 15.95 23.98 -6.37
C ILE A 359 17.00 24.14 -5.27
N ALA A 360 18.28 24.26 -5.64
CA ALA A 360 19.37 24.45 -4.69
C ALA A 360 19.31 25.87 -4.09
N CYS A 361 19.15 25.97 -2.77
CA CYS A 361 19.13 27.23 -2.04
C CYS A 361 20.53 27.66 -1.61
N GLN A 362 21.32 26.70 -1.13
CA GLN A 362 22.68 26.95 -0.66
C GLN A 362 23.54 25.70 -0.90
N THR A 363 24.80 25.91 -1.22
CA THR A 363 25.80 24.85 -1.35
C THR A 363 27.09 25.27 -0.66
N LEU A 364 27.65 24.37 0.14
CA LEU A 364 28.92 24.55 0.85
C LEU A 364 29.88 23.42 0.46
N GLN A 365 31.15 23.73 0.29
CA GLN A 365 32.21 22.72 0.23
C GLN A 365 32.94 22.69 1.57
N VAL A 366 33.13 21.48 2.12
CA VAL A 366 33.68 21.27 3.45
C VAL A 366 34.72 20.18 3.40
N ASN A 367 35.91 20.46 3.91
CA ASN A 367 36.94 19.44 4.11
C ASN A 367 36.62 18.67 5.39
N ALA A 368 35.93 17.54 5.25
CA ALA A 368 35.53 16.69 6.34
C ALA A 368 36.75 15.93 6.89
N ARG A 369 36.81 15.79 8.21
CA ARG A 369 37.75 14.90 8.89
C ARG A 369 37.11 13.53 9.07
N ARG A 370 37.91 12.48 9.10
CA ARG A 370 37.45 11.15 9.50
C ARG A 370 36.75 11.21 10.86
N GLY A 371 35.58 10.59 10.96
CA GLY A 371 34.68 10.65 12.11
C GLY A 371 33.60 11.72 11.97
N ALA A 372 33.06 12.18 13.10
CA ALA A 372 31.95 13.14 13.12
C ALA A 372 32.38 14.55 12.70
N ASN A 373 31.58 15.18 11.84
CA ASN A 373 31.72 16.53 11.36
C ASN A 373 30.41 17.29 11.60
N ILE A 374 30.52 18.60 11.85
CA ILE A 374 29.39 19.51 11.99
C ILE A 374 29.58 20.72 11.08
N VAL A 375 28.53 21.09 10.36
CA VAL A 375 28.53 22.25 9.44
C VAL A 375 27.29 23.09 9.71
N GLN A 376 27.47 24.40 9.80
CA GLN A 376 26.36 25.33 10.03
C GLN A 376 25.95 26.01 8.72
N PHE A 377 24.65 26.01 8.45
CA PHE A 377 24.01 26.79 7.40
C PHE A 377 23.36 28.02 8.01
N ASN A 378 23.63 29.19 7.43
CA ASN A 378 22.86 30.40 7.70
C ASN A 378 21.60 30.37 6.84
N THR A 379 20.44 30.20 7.47
CA THR A 379 19.17 30.01 6.79
C THR A 379 18.25 31.21 6.90
N SER A 380 18.74 32.35 7.39
CA SER A 380 17.94 33.57 7.64
C SER A 380 17.20 34.10 6.40
N THR A 381 17.75 33.89 5.20
CA THR A 381 17.16 34.33 3.93
C THR A 381 16.19 33.32 3.32
N LEU A 382 16.11 32.10 3.86
CA LEU A 382 15.23 31.04 3.38
C LEU A 382 13.81 31.29 3.86
N LYS A 383 12.82 31.05 2.99
CA LYS A 383 11.39 31.13 3.35
C LYS A 383 10.96 29.92 4.17
N GLN A 384 9.87 30.04 4.92
CA GLN A 384 9.20 28.91 5.56
C GLN A 384 8.92 27.78 4.53
N GLY A 385 9.17 26.53 4.92
CA GLY A 385 8.95 25.39 4.03
C GLY A 385 9.74 24.14 4.39
N THR A 386 9.55 23.08 3.59
CA THR A 386 10.34 21.84 3.69
C THR A 386 11.59 21.95 2.83
N TYR A 387 12.72 21.54 3.40
CA TYR A 387 14.00 21.49 2.72
C TYR A 387 14.62 20.09 2.78
N LEU A 388 15.47 19.81 1.80
CA LEU A 388 16.24 18.58 1.71
C LEU A 388 17.72 18.94 1.80
N ILE A 389 18.42 18.48 2.83
CA ILE A 389 19.87 18.59 2.90
C ILE A 389 20.50 17.33 2.30
N THR A 390 21.52 17.53 1.49
CA THR A 390 22.35 16.44 0.96
C THR A 390 23.81 16.70 1.28
N ALA A 391 24.58 15.65 1.42
CA ALA A 391 26.03 15.71 1.51
C ALA A 391 26.60 14.70 0.52
N VAL A 392 27.43 15.18 -0.41
CA VAL A 392 28.00 14.40 -1.50
C VAL A 392 29.51 14.53 -1.48
N ASN A 393 30.26 13.44 -1.42
CA ASN A 393 31.73 13.50 -1.51
C ASN A 393 32.21 13.86 -2.94
N ALA A 394 33.50 14.16 -3.09
CA ALA A 394 34.06 14.68 -4.34
C ALA A 394 33.90 13.76 -5.56
N ASP A 395 33.90 12.44 -5.36
CA ASP A 395 33.70 11.45 -6.43
C ASP A 395 32.22 11.09 -6.68
N GLY A 396 31.30 11.64 -5.89
CA GLY A 396 29.86 11.40 -5.98
C GLY A 396 29.39 10.04 -5.47
N SER A 397 30.29 9.19 -4.95
CA SER A 397 29.97 7.82 -4.51
C SER A 397 29.14 7.78 -3.23
N THR A 398 29.30 8.79 -2.39
CA THR A 398 28.70 8.87 -1.06
C THR A 398 27.72 10.02 -1.04
N ARG A 399 26.41 9.70 -1.04
CA ARG A 399 25.32 10.69 -1.00
C ARG A 399 24.43 10.42 0.21
N PHE A 400 24.42 11.37 1.13
CA PHE A 400 23.47 11.39 2.24
C PHE A 400 22.31 12.33 1.94
N THR A 401 21.16 12.10 2.56
CA THR A 401 19.97 12.94 2.38
C THR A 401 19.14 12.96 3.66
N GLN A 402 18.75 14.15 4.11
CA GLN A 402 17.89 14.33 5.28
C GLN A 402 16.84 15.42 4.99
N LYS A 403 15.59 15.15 5.34
CA LYS A 403 14.50 16.14 5.28
C LYS A 403 14.50 16.99 6.55
N THR A 404 14.31 18.29 6.40
CA THR A 404 14.21 19.25 7.50
C THR A 404 13.15 20.33 7.20
N VAL A 405 12.59 20.96 8.23
CA VAL A 405 11.47 21.90 8.13
C VAL A 405 11.87 23.25 8.70
N LYS A 406 11.60 24.33 7.96
CA LYS A 406 11.75 25.71 8.44
C LYS A 406 10.40 26.26 8.87
N ASN A 407 10.31 26.78 10.10
CA ASN A 407 9.05 27.26 10.69
C ASN A 407 8.76 28.77 10.51
N GLN A 408 9.77 29.61 10.23
CA GLN A 408 9.63 31.06 10.06
C GLN A 408 10.59 31.61 9.03
#